data_AF-A0A063Z8E1-F1
#
_entry.id   AF-A0A063Z8E1-F1
#
_cell.length_a   1.000
_cell.length_b   1.000
_cell.length_c   1.000
_cell.angle_alpha   90.00
_cell.angle_beta   90.00
_cell.angle_gamma   90.00
#
_symmetry.space_group_name_H-M   'P 1'
#
loop_
_entity.id
_entity.type
_entity.pdbx_description
1 polymer ?
#
loop_
_entity_poly.entity_id
_entity_poly.type
_entity_poly.pdbx_seq_one_letter_code
_entity_poly.pdbx_strand_id
1 'polypeptide(L)'
;AFFMSPAIRGGVLVQNAQWEKGAIAVMKTGIWFVSQEKQVCIPLDEVTGIELTSREIQEKNLDVVKIDHLIENELVTSFVLCPLTTLQVLYNFLKEATHDTEVSEEIDPLTGQVAMLVYSGMDSSTIENMLKLSHKDLDAIYEKLLGSGLAEVLYVRKEVQLTPKGVRYISESVKSPLD
;
A
#
# COMPACT_ATOMS: atom_id res chain seq x y z
N ALA A 1 21.36 -16.46 -5.44
CA ALA A 1 20.01 -16.30 -6.02
C ALA A 1 20.05 -15.12 -6.99
N PHE A 2 18.98 -14.87 -7.72
CA PHE A 2 18.76 -13.62 -8.44
C PHE A 2 17.54 -12.91 -7.85
N PHE A 3 17.56 -11.59 -7.85
CA PHE A 3 16.42 -10.78 -7.45
C PHE A 3 16.20 -9.63 -8.43
N MET A 4 14.98 -9.12 -8.50
CA MET A 4 14.60 -7.94 -9.27
C MET A 4 13.70 -7.08 -8.38
N SER A 5 14.17 -5.89 -8.00
CA SER A 5 13.48 -5.05 -7.02
C SER A 5 13.75 -3.55 -7.24
N PRO A 6 12.73 -2.70 -7.42
CA PRO A 6 11.37 -3.07 -7.80
C PRO A 6 11.32 -3.56 -9.26
N ALA A 7 10.47 -4.55 -9.52
CA ALA A 7 10.13 -5.03 -10.86
C ALA A 7 8.91 -4.30 -11.43
N ILE A 8 7.92 -4.04 -10.57
CA ILE A 8 6.68 -3.33 -10.89
C ILE A 8 6.49 -2.21 -9.88
N ARG A 9 6.00 -1.06 -10.33
CA ARG A 9 5.61 0.08 -9.50
C ARG A 9 4.28 0.61 -10.00
N GLY A 10 3.26 0.68 -9.14
CA GLY A 10 1.92 1.15 -9.52
C GLY A 10 1.28 0.35 -10.66
N GLY A 11 1.58 -0.95 -10.76
CA GLY A 11 1.09 -1.83 -11.84
C GLY A 11 1.84 -1.73 -13.18
N VAL A 12 2.85 -0.85 -13.29
CA VAL A 12 3.67 -0.68 -14.50
C VAL A 12 5.04 -1.32 -14.31
N LEU A 13 5.53 -2.02 -15.33
CA LEU A 13 6.90 -2.56 -15.34
C LEU A 13 7.92 -1.43 -15.29
N VAL A 14 8.89 -1.53 -14.39
CA VAL A 14 9.96 -0.55 -14.28
C VAL A 14 10.88 -0.70 -15.50
N GLN A 15 11.10 0.40 -16.24
CA GLN A 15 11.77 0.38 -17.56
C GLN A 15 13.16 -0.26 -17.55
N ASN A 16 13.88 -0.15 -16.43
CA ASN A 16 15.23 -0.70 -16.25
C ASN A 16 15.28 -1.79 -15.17
N ALA A 17 14.18 -2.51 -14.95
CA ALA A 17 14.18 -3.65 -14.04
C ALA A 17 15.11 -4.74 -14.58
N GLN A 18 16.15 -5.07 -13.82
CA GLN A 18 17.13 -6.09 -14.19
C GLN A 18 17.21 -7.16 -13.10
N TRP A 19 17.53 -8.38 -13.53
CA TRP A 19 17.87 -9.46 -12.61
C TRP A 19 19.28 -9.26 -12.08
N GLU A 20 19.40 -9.12 -10.77
CA GLU A 20 20.66 -8.96 -10.09
C GLU A 20 21.05 -10.25 -9.37
N LYS A 21 22.28 -10.70 -9.60
CA LYS A 21 22.83 -11.83 -8.85
C LYS A 21 23.21 -11.36 -7.45
N GLY A 22 22.68 -12.03 -6.44
CA GLY A 22 22.95 -11.65 -5.06
C GLY A 22 22.55 -12.69 -4.01
N ALA A 23 22.74 -12.27 -2.76
CA ALA A 23 22.28 -12.96 -1.58
C ALA A 23 20.90 -12.41 -1.17
N ILE A 24 20.09 -13.30 -0.60
CA ILE A 24 18.80 -12.98 -0.02
C ILE A 24 18.88 -13.42 1.43
N ALA A 25 18.67 -12.49 2.35
CA ALA A 25 18.70 -12.75 3.77
C ALA A 25 17.36 -12.32 4.37
N VAL A 26 16.67 -13.24 5.03
CA VAL A 26 15.46 -12.90 5.79
C VAL A 26 15.87 -12.77 7.25
N MET A 27 15.64 -11.59 7.82
CA MET A 27 15.93 -11.26 9.20
C MET A 27 14.63 -10.98 9.94
N LYS A 28 14.69 -10.86 11.27
CA LYS A 28 13.50 -10.61 12.11
C LYS A 28 12.70 -9.36 11.74
N THR A 29 13.32 -8.38 11.09
CA THR A 29 12.71 -7.08 10.79
C THR A 29 12.52 -6.83 9.29
N GLY A 30 13.05 -7.70 8.42
CA GLY A 30 13.03 -7.40 7.00
C GLY A 30 13.71 -8.45 6.12
N ILE A 31 13.37 -8.40 4.84
CA ILE A 31 13.94 -9.18 3.75
C ILE A 31 15.00 -8.31 3.07
N TRP A 32 16.22 -8.80 3.03
CA TRP A 32 17.36 -8.12 2.44
C TRP A 32 17.74 -8.75 1.11
N PHE A 33 17.83 -7.92 0.09
CA PHE A 33 18.47 -8.25 -1.18
C PHE A 33 19.81 -7.54 -1.27
N VAL A 34 20.88 -8.32 -1.43
CA VAL A 34 22.25 -7.79 -1.41
C VAL A 34 22.99 -8.29 -2.64
N SER A 35 23.35 -7.38 -3.53
CA SER A 35 24.28 -7.57 -4.64
C SER A 35 25.55 -6.72 -4.42
N GLN A 36 26.49 -6.75 -5.38
CA GLN A 36 27.67 -5.88 -5.31
C GLN A 36 27.31 -4.39 -5.49
N GLU A 37 26.24 -4.11 -6.22
CA GLU A 37 25.86 -2.75 -6.63
C GLU A 37 24.63 -2.24 -5.88
N LYS A 38 23.89 -3.12 -5.21
CA LYS A 38 22.59 -2.78 -4.63
C LYS A 38 22.31 -3.50 -3.33
N GLN A 39 21.73 -2.74 -2.40
CA GLN A 39 21.18 -3.24 -1.15
C GLN A 39 19.76 -2.74 -1.01
N VAL A 40 18.80 -3.66 -0.90
CA VAL A 40 17.39 -3.35 -0.70
C VAL A 40 16.95 -4.02 0.59
N CYS A 41 16.31 -3.27 1.48
CA CYS A 41 15.62 -3.79 2.65
C CYS A 41 14.12 -3.64 2.41
N ILE A 42 13.38 -4.75 2.51
CA ILE A 42 11.92 -4.77 2.52
C ILE A 42 11.51 -5.08 3.96
N PRO A 43 11.01 -4.10 4.72
CA PRO A 43 10.48 -4.34 6.07
C PRO A 43 9.37 -5.40 6.03
N LEU A 44 9.31 -6.30 7.03
CA LEU A 44 8.32 -7.39 7.03
C LEU A 44 6.88 -6.89 7.21
N ASP A 45 6.71 -5.78 7.91
CA ASP A 45 5.44 -5.07 8.13
C ASP A 45 4.90 -4.37 6.87
N GLU A 46 5.78 -4.06 5.91
CA GLU A 46 5.40 -3.47 4.63
C GLU A 46 5.06 -4.54 3.56
N VAL A 47 5.23 -5.83 3.86
CA VAL A 47 4.90 -6.92 2.92
C VAL A 47 3.39 -7.12 2.87
N THR A 48 2.80 -6.92 1.69
CA THR A 48 1.36 -7.05 1.47
C THR A 48 0.97 -8.38 0.82
N GLY A 49 1.92 -9.09 0.22
CA GLY A 49 1.63 -10.37 -0.44
C GLY A 49 2.88 -11.14 -0.84
N ILE A 50 2.83 -12.46 -0.68
CA ILE A 50 3.88 -13.39 -1.11
C ILE A 50 3.22 -14.51 -1.91
N GLU A 51 3.67 -14.70 -3.16
CA GLU A 51 3.11 -15.68 -4.08
C GLU A 51 4.22 -16.45 -4.80
N LEU A 52 4.00 -17.75 -5.01
CA LEU A 52 4.78 -18.54 -5.95
C LEU A 52 4.16 -18.41 -7.34
N THR A 53 4.92 -17.92 -8.32
CA THR A 53 4.40 -17.68 -9.67
C THR A 53 5.44 -18.02 -10.73
N SER A 54 5.05 -18.05 -12.00
CA SER A 54 5.94 -18.31 -13.13
C SER A 54 6.16 -17.03 -13.94
N ARG A 55 7.40 -16.78 -14.34
CA ARG A 55 7.78 -15.65 -15.21
C ARG A 55 8.57 -16.16 -16.41
N GLU A 56 8.27 -15.59 -17.57
CA GLU A 56 9.07 -15.79 -18.77
C GLU A 56 10.37 -15.00 -18.65
N ILE A 57 11.50 -15.71 -18.62
CA ILE A 57 12.85 -15.17 -18.49
C ILE A 57 13.70 -15.88 -19.53
N GLN A 58 14.24 -15.13 -20.50
CA GLN A 58 15.04 -15.70 -21.59
C GLN A 58 14.32 -16.86 -22.31
N GLU A 59 13.06 -16.65 -22.71
CA GLU A 59 12.21 -17.62 -23.41
C GLU A 59 11.90 -18.91 -22.62
N LYS A 60 12.16 -18.90 -21.31
CA LYS A 60 11.83 -20.01 -20.40
C LYS A 60 10.90 -19.53 -19.31
N ASN A 61 9.88 -20.32 -19.04
CA ASN A 61 9.05 -20.13 -17.86
C ASN A 61 9.80 -20.66 -16.63
N LEU A 62 10.19 -19.76 -15.74
CA LEU A 62 10.89 -20.07 -14.50
C LEU A 62 10.02 -19.70 -13.31
N ASP A 63 10.04 -20.56 -12.29
CA ASP A 63 9.36 -20.27 -11.03
C ASP A 63 10.10 -19.19 -10.25
N VAL A 64 9.33 -18.23 -9.75
CA VAL A 64 9.81 -17.10 -8.97
C VAL A 64 8.91 -16.92 -7.75
N VAL A 65 9.49 -16.36 -6.69
CA VAL A 65 8.71 -15.81 -5.57
C VAL A 65 8.46 -14.35 -5.86
N LYS A 66 7.18 -13.99 -5.90
CA LYS A 66 6.67 -12.63 -6.00
C LYS A 66 6.47 -12.10 -4.58
N ILE A 67 6.99 -10.90 -4.32
CA ILE A 67 6.84 -10.19 -3.06
C ILE A 67 6.26 -8.83 -3.39
N ASP A 68 5.00 -8.61 -3.02
CA ASP A 68 4.34 -7.32 -3.07
C ASP A 68 4.55 -6.61 -1.73
N HIS A 69 4.94 -5.34 -1.79
CA HIS A 69 5.21 -4.51 -0.62
C HIS A 69 5.00 -3.04 -0.92
N LEU A 70 4.87 -2.24 0.14
CA LEU A 70 4.74 -0.79 0.04
C LEU A 70 6.10 -0.10 0.16
N ILE A 71 6.35 0.88 -0.73
CA ILE A 71 7.43 1.85 -0.60
C ILE A 71 6.81 3.24 -0.71
N GLU A 72 6.93 4.07 0.34
CA GLU A 72 6.36 5.43 0.36
C GLU A 72 4.85 5.43 -0.02
N ASN A 73 4.10 4.46 0.53
CA ASN A 73 2.68 4.20 0.24
C ASN A 73 2.36 3.79 -1.21
N GLU A 74 3.35 3.46 -2.02
CA GLU A 74 3.16 2.93 -3.36
C GLU A 74 3.37 1.41 -3.38
N LEU A 75 2.40 0.69 -3.95
CA LEU A 75 2.51 -0.76 -4.14
C LEU A 75 3.57 -1.07 -5.21
N VAL A 76 4.58 -1.84 -4.80
CA VAL A 76 5.64 -2.32 -5.67
C VAL A 76 5.77 -3.84 -5.59
N THR A 77 6.23 -4.45 -6.67
CA THR A 77 6.49 -5.89 -6.72
C THR A 77 7.97 -6.14 -6.89
N SER A 78 8.51 -7.10 -6.15
CA SER A 78 9.85 -7.65 -6.32
C SER A 78 9.78 -9.14 -6.63
N PHE A 79 10.76 -9.63 -7.40
CA PHE A 79 10.87 -11.06 -7.71
C PHE A 79 12.17 -11.65 -7.19
N VAL A 80 12.09 -12.91 -6.77
CA VAL A 80 13.23 -13.75 -6.41
C VAL A 80 13.24 -14.99 -7.29
N LEU A 81 14.39 -15.27 -7.89
CA LEU A 81 14.66 -16.45 -8.69
C LEU A 81 15.80 -17.26 -8.06
N CYS A 82 15.54 -18.52 -7.73
CA CYS A 82 16.53 -19.48 -7.26
C CYS A 82 16.08 -20.92 -7.55
N PRO A 83 16.93 -21.95 -7.36
CA PRO A 83 16.53 -23.33 -7.57
C PRO A 83 15.25 -23.68 -6.80
N LEU A 84 14.34 -24.44 -7.41
CA LEU A 84 12.98 -24.67 -6.92
C LEU A 84 12.91 -25.10 -5.44
N THR A 85 13.82 -25.98 -5.00
CA THR A 85 13.88 -26.41 -3.60
C THR A 85 14.21 -25.28 -2.64
N THR A 86 15.15 -24.40 -3.00
CA THR A 86 15.49 -23.20 -2.23
C THR A 86 14.34 -22.19 -2.27
N LEU A 87 13.69 -22.08 -3.42
CA LEU A 87 12.56 -21.18 -3.65
C LEU A 87 11.37 -21.55 -2.77
N GLN A 88 11.05 -22.84 -2.65
CA GLN A 88 10.00 -23.35 -1.76
C GLN A 88 10.31 -23.11 -0.28
N VAL A 89 11.56 -23.34 0.14
CA VAL A 89 11.98 -23.05 1.53
C VAL A 89 11.86 -21.56 1.83
N LEU A 90 12.32 -20.71 0.93
CA LEU A 90 12.19 -19.26 1.07
C LEU A 90 10.72 -18.85 1.13
N TYR A 91 9.88 -19.35 0.21
CA TYR A 91 8.44 -19.06 0.18
C TYR A 91 7.76 -19.40 1.51
N ASN A 92 7.99 -20.62 2.03
CA ASN A 92 7.41 -21.04 3.30
C ASN A 92 7.92 -20.19 4.47
N PHE A 93 9.22 -19.89 4.50
CA PHE A 93 9.81 -19.06 5.55
C PHE A 93 9.27 -17.64 5.52
N LEU A 94 9.15 -17.04 4.34
CA LEU A 94 8.56 -15.72 4.18
C LEU A 94 7.09 -15.71 4.60
N LYS A 95 6.32 -16.73 4.21
CA LYS A 95 4.93 -16.89 4.63
C LYS A 95 4.78 -17.00 6.14
N GLU A 96 5.64 -17.77 6.81
CA GLU A 96 5.67 -17.89 8.27
C GLU A 96 6.07 -16.56 8.93
N ALA A 97 7.08 -15.87 8.39
CA ALA A 97 7.55 -14.58 8.90
C ALA A 97 6.52 -13.44 8.74
N THR A 98 5.59 -13.55 7.79
CA THR A 98 4.50 -12.58 7.56
C THR A 98 3.15 -13.09 8.05
N HIS A 99 3.08 -14.24 8.75
CA HIS A 99 1.82 -14.87 9.12
C HIS A 99 1.04 -14.04 10.16
N ASP A 100 1.74 -13.39 11.09
CA ASP A 100 1.14 -12.49 12.08
C ASP A 100 0.54 -11.22 11.45
N THR A 101 0.87 -10.93 10.18
CA THR A 101 0.34 -9.79 9.40
C THR A 101 -0.91 -10.18 8.60
N GLU A 102 -1.29 -11.47 8.54
CA GLU A 102 -2.48 -11.89 7.82
C GLU A 102 -3.74 -11.40 8.55
N VAL A 103 -4.46 -10.47 7.92
CA VAL A 103 -5.71 -9.88 8.45
C VAL A 103 -6.77 -10.99 8.57
N SER A 104 -6.97 -11.49 9.79
CA SER A 104 -8.00 -12.49 10.10
C SER A 104 -9.40 -11.87 10.32
N GLU A 105 -9.55 -10.55 10.21
CA GLU A 105 -10.83 -9.89 10.38
C GLU A 105 -11.64 -9.91 9.08
N GLU A 106 -12.80 -10.58 9.11
CA GLU A 106 -13.79 -10.46 8.05
C GLU A 106 -14.32 -9.04 8.02
N ILE A 107 -13.88 -8.28 7.02
CA ILE A 107 -14.39 -6.94 6.74
C ILE A 107 -15.79 -7.08 6.12
N ASP A 108 -16.75 -6.32 6.63
CA ASP A 108 -18.10 -6.33 6.05
C ASP A 108 -18.08 -5.84 4.58
N PRO A 109 -19.00 -6.31 3.73
CA PRO A 109 -18.95 -6.01 2.29
C PRO A 109 -18.94 -4.51 1.94
N LEU A 110 -19.55 -3.66 2.76
CA LEU A 110 -19.57 -2.21 2.52
C LEU A 110 -18.22 -1.59 2.88
N THR A 111 -17.66 -1.95 4.03
CA THR A 111 -16.32 -1.50 4.44
C THR A 111 -15.25 -1.95 3.43
N GLY A 112 -15.35 -3.17 2.91
CA GLY A 112 -14.47 -3.66 1.85
C GLY A 112 -14.59 -2.87 0.54
N GLN A 113 -15.80 -2.46 0.15
CA GLN A 113 -16.01 -1.59 -1.01
C GLN A 113 -15.41 -0.19 -0.81
N VAL A 114 -15.58 0.40 0.37
CA VAL A 114 -14.96 1.69 0.71
C VAL A 114 -13.44 1.59 0.64
N ALA A 115 -12.84 0.57 1.25
CA ALA A 115 -11.40 0.34 1.21
C ALA A 115 -10.88 0.21 -0.22
N MET A 116 -11.60 -0.50 -1.09
CA MET A 116 -11.25 -0.63 -2.52
C MET A 116 -11.28 0.71 -3.26
N LEU A 117 -12.28 1.57 -3.00
CA LEU A 117 -12.35 2.89 -3.62
C LEU A 117 -11.22 3.81 -3.13
N VAL A 118 -10.89 3.75 -1.84
CA VAL A 118 -9.71 4.44 -1.28
C VAL A 118 -8.43 3.94 -1.94
N TYR A 119 -8.26 2.63 -2.09
CA TYR A 119 -7.12 2.03 -2.80
C TYR A 119 -7.01 2.52 -4.25
N SER A 120 -8.13 2.79 -4.93
CA SER A 120 -8.12 3.38 -6.29
C SER A 120 -7.76 4.87 -6.33
N GLY A 121 -7.49 5.50 -5.17
CA GLY A 121 -7.13 6.92 -5.06
C GLY A 121 -8.32 7.88 -5.13
N MET A 122 -9.53 7.39 -4.85
CA MET A 122 -10.74 8.19 -4.89
C MET A 122 -10.88 9.07 -3.65
N ASP A 123 -11.32 10.33 -3.80
CA ASP A 123 -11.56 11.23 -2.68
C ASP A 123 -12.90 10.93 -1.98
N SER A 124 -13.00 11.33 -0.70
CA SER A 124 -14.16 11.04 0.14
C SER A 124 -15.48 11.54 -0.44
N SER A 125 -15.51 12.70 -1.10
CA SER A 125 -16.75 13.23 -1.67
C SER A 125 -17.23 12.42 -2.87
N THR A 126 -16.31 11.89 -3.69
CA THR A 126 -16.65 10.97 -4.77
C THR A 126 -17.16 9.63 -4.21
N ILE A 127 -16.55 9.10 -3.15
CA ILE A 127 -16.99 7.87 -2.47
C ILE A 127 -18.40 8.01 -1.89
N GLU A 128 -18.67 9.11 -1.16
CA GLU A 128 -19.99 9.42 -0.60
C GLU A 128 -21.08 9.37 -1.68
N ASN A 129 -20.82 10.01 -2.83
CA ASN A 129 -21.76 10.05 -3.94
C ASN A 129 -21.97 8.69 -4.61
N MET A 130 -20.90 7.92 -4.84
CA MET A 130 -20.98 6.62 -5.51
C MET A 130 -21.70 5.57 -4.68
N LEU A 131 -21.41 5.52 -3.38
CA LEU A 131 -22.02 4.57 -2.46
C LEU A 131 -23.32 5.10 -1.81
N LYS A 132 -23.70 6.35 -2.12
CA LYS A 132 -24.85 7.05 -1.52
C LYS A 132 -24.79 7.07 0.01
N LEU A 133 -23.60 7.30 0.54
CA LEU A 133 -23.34 7.40 1.98
C LEU A 133 -23.38 8.85 2.42
N SER A 134 -23.87 9.11 3.63
CA SER A 134 -23.65 10.41 4.25
C SER A 134 -22.21 10.54 4.74
N HIS A 135 -21.75 11.78 4.95
CA HIS A 135 -20.44 12.04 5.54
C HIS A 135 -20.21 11.27 6.85
N LYS A 136 -21.24 11.19 7.71
CA LYS A 136 -21.16 10.45 8.98
C LYS A 136 -21.04 8.94 8.79
N ASP A 137 -21.70 8.40 7.77
CA ASP A 137 -21.63 6.96 7.50
C ASP A 137 -20.25 6.58 6.97
N LEU A 138 -19.69 7.40 6.08
CA LEU A 138 -18.33 7.20 5.57
C LEU A 138 -17.28 7.36 6.68
N ASP A 139 -17.42 8.37 7.54
CA ASP A 139 -16.55 8.60 8.69
C ASP A 139 -16.55 7.41 9.66
N ALA A 140 -17.73 6.84 9.95
CA ALA A 140 -17.83 5.63 10.78
C ALA A 140 -17.12 4.41 10.15
N ILE A 141 -17.09 4.31 8.82
CA ILE A 141 -16.34 3.25 8.12
C ILE A 141 -14.83 3.51 8.19
N TYR A 142 -14.39 4.76 8.05
CA TYR A 142 -13.00 5.13 8.27
C TYR A 142 -12.54 4.80 9.68
N GLU A 143 -13.34 5.14 10.71
CA GLU A 143 -13.02 4.80 12.11
C GLU A 143 -12.91 3.27 12.32
N LYS A 144 -13.71 2.45 11.64
CA LYS A 144 -13.54 0.99 11.68
C LYS A 144 -12.21 0.55 11.09
N LEU A 145 -11.85 1.07 9.90
CA LEU A 145 -10.59 0.73 9.23
C LEU A 145 -9.37 1.20 10.04
N LEU A 146 -9.45 2.37 10.67
CA LEU A 146 -8.43 2.86 11.60
C LEU A 146 -8.35 1.97 12.85
N GLY A 147 -9.50 1.60 13.42
CA GLY A 147 -9.60 0.78 14.62
C GLY A 147 -9.05 -0.65 14.45
N SER A 148 -9.12 -1.21 13.25
CA SER A 148 -8.52 -2.51 12.91
C SER A 148 -7.09 -2.42 12.37
N GLY A 149 -6.51 -1.21 12.29
CA GLY A 149 -5.15 -1.00 11.78
C GLY A 149 -5.01 -1.21 10.26
N LEU A 150 -6.11 -1.20 9.51
CA LEU A 150 -6.13 -1.36 8.05
C LEU A 150 -5.94 -0.04 7.29
N ALA A 151 -5.98 1.09 7.99
CA ALA A 151 -5.79 2.41 7.42
C ALA A 151 -5.03 3.31 8.39
N GLU A 152 -4.44 4.37 7.84
CA GLU A 152 -3.79 5.43 8.61
C GLU A 152 -4.32 6.80 8.19
N VAL A 153 -4.32 7.76 9.12
CA VAL A 153 -4.75 9.14 8.85
C VAL A 153 -3.62 9.90 8.15
N LEU A 154 -3.84 10.26 6.89
CA LEU A 154 -2.89 11.11 6.15
C LEU A 154 -2.94 12.58 6.57
N TYR A 155 -4.15 13.12 6.75
CA TYR A 155 -4.39 14.50 7.21
C TYR A 155 -5.85 14.68 7.65
N VAL A 156 -6.12 15.69 8.48
CA VAL A 156 -7.47 16.02 8.96
C VAL A 156 -7.98 17.29 8.29
N ARG A 157 -9.05 17.18 7.49
CA ARG A 157 -9.73 18.33 6.88
C ARG A 157 -10.72 18.95 7.87
N LYS A 158 -10.63 20.27 8.08
CA LYS A 158 -11.56 21.02 8.93
C LYS A 158 -12.55 21.81 8.09
N GLU A 159 -13.83 21.50 8.24
CA GLU A 159 -14.90 22.38 7.77
C GLU A 159 -15.26 23.39 8.86
N VAL A 160 -15.43 24.65 8.49
CA VAL A 160 -15.69 25.73 9.44
C VAL A 160 -16.96 26.48 9.08
N GLN A 161 -17.73 26.82 10.10
CA GLN A 161 -18.83 27.77 10.00
C GLN A 161 -18.45 29.04 10.76
N LEU A 162 -18.71 30.19 10.15
CA LEU A 162 -18.47 31.46 10.81
C LEU A 162 -19.38 31.61 12.03
N THR A 163 -18.80 32.04 13.14
CA THR A 163 -19.58 32.47 14.31
C THR A 163 -20.33 33.77 13.97
N PRO A 164 -21.39 34.13 14.73
CA PRO A 164 -22.05 35.43 14.56
C PRO A 164 -21.08 36.62 14.64
N LYS A 165 -20.02 36.52 15.45
CA LYS A 165 -18.92 37.50 15.50
C LYS A 165 -18.16 37.56 14.18
N GLY A 166 -17.81 36.42 13.60
CA GLY A 166 -17.15 36.34 12.30
C GLY A 166 -18.01 36.90 11.17
N VAL A 167 -19.30 36.58 11.15
CA VAL A 167 -20.25 37.13 10.18
C VAL A 167 -20.34 38.65 10.30
N ARG A 168 -20.45 39.20 11.52
CA ARG A 168 -20.46 40.65 11.76
C ARG A 168 -19.19 41.32 11.26
N TYR A 169 -18.02 40.77 11.62
CA TYR A 169 -16.74 41.29 11.18
C TYR A 169 -16.61 41.35 9.66
N ILE A 170 -16.97 40.27 8.96
CA ILE A 170 -16.97 40.25 7.49
C ILE A 170 -17.97 41.26 6.93
N SER A 171 -19.16 41.36 7.51
CA SER A 171 -20.18 42.30 7.03
C SER A 171 -19.78 43.77 7.17
N GLU A 172 -18.97 44.11 8.18
CA GLU A 172 -18.42 45.45 8.39
C GLU A 172 -17.19 45.69 7.51
N SER A 173 -16.30 44.71 7.41
CA SER A 173 -15.03 44.83 6.68
C SER A 173 -15.19 44.74 5.16
N VAL A 174 -16.11 43.91 4.66
CA VAL A 174 -16.37 43.71 3.22
C VAL A 174 -17.36 44.73 2.66
N LYS A 175 -18.04 45.51 3.51
CA LYS A 175 -18.78 46.71 3.08
C LYS A 175 -17.89 47.96 2.96
N SER A 176 -16.62 47.87 3.39
CA SER A 176 -15.63 48.94 3.25
C SER A 176 -14.52 48.68 2.22
N PRO A 177 -14.80 48.19 1.00
CA PRO A 177 -13.97 48.52 -0.16
C PRO A 177 -14.69 49.58 -0.99
N LEU A 178 -14.30 50.83 -0.74
CA LEU A 178 -14.32 52.05 -1.55
C LEU A 178 -14.69 53.22 -0.65
N ASP A 179 -13.75 54.16 -0.54
CA ASP A 179 -13.95 55.52 -0.03
C ASP A 179 -15.26 56.18 -0.53
#